data_AF-I4YRU7-F1
#
_entry.id   AF-I4YRU7-F1
#
_cell.length_a   1.000
_cell.length_b   1.000
_cell.length_c   1.000
_cell.angle_alpha   90.00
_cell.angle_beta   90.00
_cell.angle_gamma   90.00
#
_symmetry.space_group_name_H-M   'P 1'
#
loop_
_entity.id
_entity.type
_entity.pdbx_description
1 polymer ?
#
loop_
_entity_poly.entity_id
_entity_poly.type
_entity_poly.pdbx_seq_one_letter_code
_entity_poly.pdbx_strand_id
1 'polypeptide(L)'
;MAYTLSRLAPGNYDVVLDGAVIASLVRSGKSNDAMWTVELLIDFPPEERPAPFTETEHTFGSLDEAQRWLWRTEIGDVGGNR
;
A
#
# COMPACT_ATOMS: atom_id res chain seq x y z
N MET A 1 -1.21 12.95 0.60
CA MET A 1 -1.50 12.26 -0.67
C MET A 1 -2.10 10.93 -0.25
N ALA A 2 -3.41 10.81 -0.32
CA ALA A 2 -4.13 9.72 0.31
C ALA A 2 -4.23 8.54 -0.65
N TYR A 3 -3.64 7.41 -0.28
CA TYR A 3 -3.93 6.16 -0.95
C TYR A 3 -5.35 5.71 -0.60
N THR A 4 -6.11 5.33 -1.62
CA THR A 4 -7.44 4.73 -1.43
C THR A 4 -7.40 3.27 -1.86
N LEU A 5 -7.99 2.39 -1.05
CA LEU A 5 -8.15 0.97 -1.40
C LEU A 5 -9.54 0.73 -1.99
N SER A 6 -9.58 0.28 -3.24
CA SER A 6 -10.82 -0.12 -3.91
C SER A 6 -10.91 -1.64 -3.94
N ARG A 7 -11.89 -2.21 -3.24
CA ARG A 7 -12.03 -3.67 -3.13
C ARG A 7 -12.59 -4.28 -4.42
N LEU A 8 -11.82 -5.16 -5.06
CA LEU A 8 -12.24 -5.92 -6.24
C LEU A 8 -12.88 -7.27 -5.84
N ALA A 9 -12.27 -7.95 -4.88
CA ALA A 9 -12.71 -9.24 -4.37
C ALA A 9 -12.28 -9.43 -2.90
N PRO A 10 -12.76 -10.46 -2.18
CA PRO A 10 -12.18 -10.83 -0.90
C PRO A 10 -10.67 -11.11 -1.03
N GLY A 11 -9.84 -10.27 -0.41
CA GLY A 11 -8.38 -10.40 -0.48
C GLY A 11 -7.72 -9.81 -1.73
N ASN A 12 -8.43 -9.01 -2.52
CA ASN A 12 -7.85 -8.30 -3.67
C ASN A 12 -8.40 -6.87 -3.74
N TYR A 13 -7.50 -5.89 -3.74
CA TYR A 13 -7.81 -4.47 -3.78
C TYR A 13 -6.92 -3.75 -4.79
N ASP A 14 -7.48 -2.78 -5.49
CA ASP A 14 -6.70 -1.77 -6.20
C ASP A 14 -6.23 -0.69 -5.21
N VAL A 15 -4.98 -0.27 -5.36
CA VAL A 15 -4.40 0.87 -4.66
C VAL A 15 -4.43 2.07 -5.60
N VAL A 16 -5.24 3.05 -5.24
CA VAL A 16 -5.48 4.26 -6.02
C VAL A 16 -4.73 5.43 -5.41
N LEU A 17 -3.97 6.15 -6.23
CA LEU A 17 -3.31 7.41 -5.89
C LEU A 17 -3.74 8.47 -6.91
N ASP A 18 -4.25 9.60 -6.43
CA ASP A 18 -4.71 10.71 -7.27
C ASP A 18 -5.70 10.28 -8.39
N GLY A 19 -6.55 9.29 -8.08
CA GLY A 19 -7.55 8.74 -9.02
C GLY A 19 -7.01 7.73 -10.03
N ALA A 20 -5.70 7.46 -10.03
CA ALA A 20 -5.08 6.43 -10.86
C ALA A 20 -4.81 5.16 -10.04
N VAL A 21 -5.10 3.99 -10.62
CA VAL A 21 -4.68 2.70 -10.05
C VAL A 21 -3.18 2.55 -10.30
N ILE A 22 -2.39 2.51 -9.23
CA ILE A 22 -0.91 2.46 -9.33
C ILE A 22 -0.32 1.15 -8.79
N ALA A 23 -1.07 0.43 -7.96
CA ALA A 23 -0.64 -0.80 -7.31
C ALA A 23 -1.84 -1.72 -7.04
N SER A 24 -1.55 -2.99 -6.76
CA SER A 24 -2.51 -3.96 -6.26
C SER A 24 -2.14 -4.39 -4.84
N LEU A 25 -3.14 -4.74 -4.04
CA LEU A 25 -2.96 -5.32 -2.70
C LEU A 25 -3.68 -6.67 -2.66
N VAL A 26 -2.88 -7.73 -2.62
CA VAL A 26 -3.36 -9.11 -2.74
C VAL A 26 -3.04 -9.91 -1.49
N ARG A 27 -4.01 -10.70 -1.05
CA ARG A 27 -3.84 -11.69 0.03
C ARG A 27 -3.41 -13.02 -0.57
N SER A 28 -2.26 -13.51 -0.16
CA SER A 28 -1.80 -14.88 -0.43
C SER A 28 -1.89 -15.74 0.83
N GLY A 29 -1.88 -17.07 0.67
CA GLY A 29 -1.93 -18.02 1.80
C GLY A 29 -3.31 -18.33 2.38
N LYS A 30 -3.37 -19.39 3.20
CA LYS A 30 -4.60 -19.87 3.87
C LYS A 30 -4.68 -19.32 5.30
N SER A 31 -5.89 -19.01 5.75
CA SER A 31 -6.30 -18.41 7.04
C SER A 31 -5.20 -17.96 8.02
N ASN A 32 -4.40 -18.86 8.60
CA ASN A 32 -3.43 -18.54 9.65
C ASN A 32 -2.07 -18.02 9.14
N ASP A 33 -1.70 -18.31 7.89
CA ASP A 33 -0.43 -17.91 7.27
C ASP A 33 -0.69 -16.95 6.10
N ALA A 34 -1.70 -16.11 6.25
CA ALA A 34 -2.12 -15.20 5.22
C ALA A 34 -1.15 -14.03 5.12
N MET A 35 -0.46 -13.92 3.99
CA MET A 35 0.41 -12.78 3.70
C MET A 35 -0.35 -11.78 2.82
N TRP A 36 -0.02 -10.52 2.98
CA TRP A 36 -0.55 -9.44 2.15
C TRP A 36 0.60 -8.81 1.39
N THR A 37 0.46 -8.71 0.07
CA THR A 37 1.48 -8.14 -0.80
C THR A 37 0.90 -6.91 -1.48
N VAL A 38 1.58 -5.77 -1.34
CA VAL A 38 1.33 -4.59 -2.16
C VAL A 38 2.35 -4.62 -3.31
N GLU A 39 1.90 -4.54 -4.55
CA GLU A 39 2.73 -4.58 -5.76
C GLU A 39 2.42 -3.37 -6.66
N LEU A 40 3.44 -2.62 -7.09
CA LEU A 40 3.32 -1.59 -8.11
C LEU A 40 2.95 -2.20 -9.46
N LEU A 41 1.89 -1.69 -10.08
CA LEU A 41 1.46 -2.10 -11.42
C LEU A 41 2.19 -1.32 -12.53
N ILE A 42 2.90 -0.27 -12.14
CA ILE A 42 3.68 0.61 -13.00
C ILE A 42 5.14 0.50 -12.55
N ASP A 43 6.05 0.23 -13.50
CA ASP A 43 7.48 0.19 -13.22
C ASP A 43 8.04 1.61 -13.12
N PHE A 44 7.86 2.21 -11.93
CA PHE A 44 8.42 3.52 -11.62
C PHE A 44 9.94 3.39 -11.38
N PRO A 45 10.75 4.28 -12.00
CA PRO A 45 12.14 4.49 -11.60
C PRO A 45 12.22 4.71 -10.08
N PRO A 46 13.27 4.24 -9.39
CA PRO A 46 13.39 4.39 -7.93
C PRO A 46 13.17 5.82 -7.43
N GLU A 47 13.64 6.84 -8.15
CA GLU A 47 13.42 8.26 -7.81
C GLU A 47 11.99 8.78 -7.99
N GLU A 48 11.15 8.09 -8.77
CA GLU A 48 9.77 8.48 -9.09
C GLU A 48 8.73 7.63 -8.37
N ARG A 49 9.15 6.61 -7.61
CA ARG A 49 8.23 5.77 -6.84
C ARG A 49 7.47 6.62 -5.84
N PRO A 50 6.13 6.52 -5.82
CA PRO A 50 5.35 7.28 -4.87
C PRO A 50 5.63 6.74 -3.47
N ALA A 51 5.96 7.61 -2.51
CA ALA A 51 6.15 7.18 -1.13
C ALA A 51 4.86 6.51 -0.63
N PRO A 52 4.92 5.33 0.02
CA PRO A 52 6.08 4.79 0.74
C PRO A 52 6.88 3.72 -0.01
N PHE A 53 6.62 3.52 -1.30
CA PHE A 53 7.26 2.45 -2.08
C PHE A 53 8.75 2.69 -2.24
N THR A 54 9.58 1.85 -1.60
CA THR A 54 11.02 1.79 -1.83
C THR A 54 11.41 0.70 -2.84
N GLU A 55 10.54 -0.28 -3.00
CA GLU A 55 10.64 -1.44 -3.90
C GLU A 55 9.31 -1.63 -4.63
N THR A 56 9.30 -2.48 -5.68
CA THR A 56 8.09 -2.78 -6.46
C THR A 56 7.07 -3.58 -5.67
N GLU A 57 7.51 -4.41 -4.73
CA GLU A 57 6.65 -5.25 -3.90
C GLU A 57 6.98 -5.08 -2.42
N HIS A 58 5.96 -5.09 -1.56
CA HIS A 58 6.10 -5.10 -0.10
C HIS A 58 5.16 -6.13 0.50
N THR A 59 5.66 -6.91 1.44
CA THR A 59 4.89 -7.97 2.09
C THR A 59 4.62 -7.66 3.56
N PHE A 60 3.44 -8.05 4.02
CA PHE A 60 2.93 -7.75 5.35
C PHE A 60 2.23 -8.99 5.93
N GLY A 61 2.19 -9.09 7.25
CA GLY A 61 1.49 -10.17 7.95
C GLY A 61 -0.02 -9.96 8.04
N SER A 62 -0.52 -8.76 7.72
CA SER A 62 -1.94 -8.44 7.82
C SER A 62 -2.38 -7.30 6.90
N LEU A 63 -3.69 -7.22 6.64
CA LEU A 63 -4.29 -6.12 5.88
C LEU A 63 -4.14 -4.76 6.60
N ASP A 64 -4.32 -4.75 7.92
CA ASP A 64 -4.19 -3.54 8.74
C ASP A 64 -2.75 -2.99 8.70
N GLU A 65 -1.74 -3.85 8.71
CA GLU A 65 -0.34 -3.45 8.57
C GLU A 65 -0.07 -2.82 7.19
N ALA A 66 -0.54 -3.44 6.10
CA ALA A 66 -0.43 -2.89 4.75
C ALA A 66 -1.16 -1.53 4.61
N GLN A 67 -2.35 -1.41 5.21
CA GLN A 67 -3.13 -0.17 5.24
C GLN A 67 -2.40 0.95 5.99
N ARG A 68 -1.85 0.65 7.15
CA ARG A 68 -1.08 1.63 7.94
C ARG A 68 0.18 2.07 7.20
N TRP A 69 0.85 1.15 6.51
CA TRP A 69 2.02 1.47 5.69
C TRP A 69 1.65 2.46 4.58
N LEU A 70 0.59 2.19 3.81
CA LEU A 70 0.07 3.10 2.79
C LEU A 70 -0.37 4.45 3.37
N TRP A 71 -1.02 4.47 4.54
CA TRP A 71 -1.56 5.71 5.12
C TRP A 71 -0.53 6.56 5.89
N ARG A 72 0.58 5.98 6.35
CA ARG A 72 1.62 6.68 7.11
C ARG A 72 2.27 7.82 6.32
N THR A 73 2.14 7.85 5.01
CA THR A 73 2.64 8.93 4.14
C THR A 73 1.80 10.20 4.17
N GLU A 74 0.60 10.16 4.75
CA GLU A 74 -0.21 11.36 5.01
C GLU A 74 0.10 12.04 6.34
N ILE A 75 0.78 11.35 7.25
CA ILE A 75 1.25 11.94 8.51
C ILE A 75 2.58 12.63 8.22
N GLY A 76 2.50 13.71 7.43
CA GLY A 76 3.45 14.79 7.58
C GLY A 76 3.39 15.29 9.02
N ASP A 77 4.55 15.34 9.64
CA ASP A 77 4.85 16.00 10.90
C ASP A 77 3.84 17.10 11.29
N VAL A 78 2.93 16.79 12.21
CA VAL A 78 2.29 17.78 13.08
C VAL A 78 2.61 17.36 14.50
N GLY A 79 3.81 17.72 14.93
CA GLY A 79 4.32 17.38 16.26
C GLY A 79 5.46 18.23 16.78
N GLY A 80 5.70 19.40 16.21
CA GLY A 80 6.48 20.45 16.87
C GLY A 80 5.79 20.96 18.14
N ASN A 81 6.44 20.71 19.28
CA ASN A 81 6.35 21.42 20.56
C ASN A 81 4.96 21.66 21.19
N ARG A 82 4.66 20.90 22.25
CA ARG A 82 4.40 21.43 23.60
C ARG A 82 4.45 20.34 24.66
#